data_AF-A0A920SMY7-F1
#
_entry.id   AF-A0A920SMY7-F1
#
_cell.length_a   1.000
_cell.length_b   1.000
_cell.length_c   1.000
_cell.angle_alpha   90.00
_cell.angle_beta   90.00
_cell.angle_gamma   90.00
#
_symmetry.space_group_name_H-M   'P 1'
#
loop_
_entity.id
_entity.type
_entity.pdbx_description
1 polymer ?
#
loop_
_entity_poly.entity_id
_entity_poly.type
_entity_poly.pdbx_seq_one_letter_code
_entity_poly.pdbx_strand_id
1 'polypeptide(L)'
;MVLERYVGLYRDPVTGNTRTLTLTGGELKDGNTTLIPLSETHFQAGTADRIYRFQLNQGQRAQFKIEAWQYTNQVFEPVEAWSPSSDEVESFEGTYTSHDAETTFLVEVIDGVLTLSQRPGRTRMLTPIYPNAFSSGGQIIRFKGALSGEITELSLSLGRVYDMKFQKTRN
;
A
#
# COMPACT_ATOMS: atom_id res chain seq x y z
N MET A 1 15.08 11.38 22.37
CA MET A 1 14.23 11.12 21.19
C MET A 1 13.55 9.77 21.41
N VAL A 2 12.24 9.68 21.20
CA VAL A 2 11.48 8.43 21.35
C VAL A 2 11.22 7.90 19.94
N LEU A 3 11.89 6.83 19.52
CA LEU A 3 11.85 6.32 18.14
C LEU A 3 10.63 5.41 17.89
N GLU A 4 10.11 4.80 18.94
CA GLU A 4 8.99 3.87 18.95
C GLU A 4 7.74 4.49 18.33
N ARG A 5 7.58 5.82 18.43
CA ARG A 5 6.45 6.56 17.84
C ARG A 5 6.41 6.53 16.31
N TYR A 6 7.52 6.18 15.66
CA TYR A 6 7.63 6.09 14.20
C TYR A 6 7.54 4.65 13.68
N VAL A 7 7.48 3.66 14.57
CA VAL A 7 7.39 2.25 14.18
C VAL A 7 6.00 1.95 13.66
N GLY A 8 5.93 1.23 12.53
CA GLY A 8 4.68 0.76 11.97
C GLY A 8 4.67 0.68 10.45
N LEU A 9 3.50 0.30 9.93
CA LEU A 9 3.21 0.29 8.49
C LEU A 9 2.74 1.66 8.03
N TYR A 10 3.20 2.04 6.85
CA TYR A 10 2.85 3.28 6.17
C TYR A 10 2.50 3.01 4.72
N ARG A 11 1.63 3.84 4.15
CA ARG A 11 1.26 3.80 2.73
C ARG A 11 1.46 5.14 2.06
N ASP A 12 1.86 5.10 0.81
CA ASP A 12 1.75 6.22 -0.11
C ASP A 12 0.29 6.30 -0.62
N PRO A 13 -0.46 7.38 -0.37
CA PRO A 13 -1.86 7.47 -0.77
C PRO A 13 -2.04 7.47 -2.30
N VAL A 14 -1.03 7.93 -3.05
CA VAL A 14 -1.08 7.98 -4.52
C VAL A 14 -0.92 6.58 -5.10
N THR A 15 0.14 5.87 -4.69
CA THR A 15 0.54 4.59 -5.32
C THR A 15 0.10 3.35 -4.54
N GLY A 16 -0.28 3.51 -3.27
CA GLY A 16 -0.53 2.40 -2.35
C GLY A 16 0.74 1.67 -1.90
N ASN A 17 1.92 2.06 -2.39
CA ASN A 17 3.18 1.45 -1.97
C ASN A 17 3.37 1.61 -0.47
N THR A 18 3.95 0.59 0.15
CA THR A 18 4.13 0.57 1.59
C THR A 18 5.58 0.73 2.02
N ARG A 19 5.75 1.22 3.24
CA ARG A 19 7.02 1.17 3.98
C ARG A 19 6.70 0.69 5.39
N THR A 20 7.52 -0.22 5.90
CA THR A 20 7.45 -0.65 7.30
C THR A 20 8.68 -0.13 8.01
N LEU A 21 8.45 0.75 8.98
CA LEU A 21 9.51 1.24 9.85
C LEU A 21 9.58 0.35 11.09
N THR A 22 10.77 -0.16 11.39
CA THR A 22 11.02 -1.08 12.50
C THR A 22 12.09 -0.51 13.43
N LEU A 23 12.07 -0.94 14.69
CA LEU A 23 13.14 -0.64 15.65
C LEU A 23 13.99 -1.89 15.85
N THR A 24 15.25 -1.86 15.44
CA THR A 24 16.18 -2.98 15.58
C THR A 24 17.47 -2.51 16.21
N GLY A 25 17.83 -3.05 17.37
CA GLY A 25 19.06 -2.65 18.08
C GLY A 25 19.09 -1.18 18.51
N GLY A 26 17.91 -0.57 18.76
CA GLY A 26 17.79 0.85 19.09
C GLY A 26 17.83 1.80 17.89
N GLU A 27 17.92 1.27 16.67
CA GLU A 27 17.92 2.05 15.43
C GLU A 27 16.57 1.92 14.71
N LEU A 28 16.05 3.04 14.21
CA LEU A 28 14.90 3.05 13.31
C LEU A 28 15.37 2.59 11.91
N LYS A 29 14.67 1.63 11.31
CA LYS A 29 15.03 1.05 10.01
C LYS A 29 13.86 1.00 9.05
N ASP A 30 14.14 1.28 7.79
CA ASP A 30 13.26 1.03 6.63
C ASP A 30 13.86 -0.11 5.81
N GLY A 31 13.29 -1.31 5.98
CA GLY A 31 13.92 -2.55 5.54
C GLY A 31 15.32 -2.70 6.13
N ASN A 32 16.33 -2.84 5.27
CA ASN A 32 17.74 -2.93 5.69
C ASN A 32 18.42 -1.56 5.87
N THR A 33 17.73 -0.45 5.61
CA THR A 33 18.32 0.89 5.66
C THR A 33 18.11 1.50 7.05
N THR A 34 19.20 1.80 7.75
CA THR A 34 19.13 2.58 9.00
C THR A 34 18.75 4.03 8.71
N LEU A 35 17.78 4.55 9.47
CA LEU A 35 17.39 5.95 9.50
C LEU A 35 18.18 6.65 10.60
N ILE A 36 19.24 7.36 10.22
CA ILE A 36 20.14 8.08 11.10
C ILE A 36 19.45 9.37 11.57
N PRO A 37 19.26 9.58 12.88
CA PRO A 37 18.60 10.77 13.40
C PRO A 37 19.45 12.03 13.18
N LEU A 38 18.86 13.04 12.54
CA LEU A 38 19.44 14.40 12.43
C LEU A 38 18.77 15.38 13.41
N SER A 39 17.47 15.21 13.64
CA SER A 39 16.67 15.93 14.65
C SER A 39 15.46 15.08 15.06
N GLU A 40 14.61 15.56 15.97
CA GLU A 40 13.37 14.86 16.37
C GLU A 40 12.54 14.40 15.17
N THR A 41 12.49 15.18 14.10
CA THR A 41 11.61 14.93 12.94
C THR A 41 12.34 14.66 11.65
N HIS A 42 13.68 14.68 11.64
CA HIS A 42 14.48 14.51 10.43
C HIS A 42 15.44 13.35 10.55
N PHE A 43 15.41 12.46 9.57
CA PHE A 43 16.27 11.29 9.53
C PHE A 43 16.90 11.14 8.15
N GLN A 44 18.20 10.86 8.12
CA GLN A 44 18.91 10.51 6.90
C GLN A 44 18.85 8.99 6.69
N ALA A 45 18.52 8.54 5.49
CA ALA A 45 18.52 7.12 5.18
C ALA A 45 19.90 6.66 4.66
N GLY A 46 20.63 5.91 5.48
CA GLY A 46 21.99 5.47 5.18
C GLY A 46 22.93 6.65 4.92
N THR A 47 23.80 6.54 3.90
CA THR A 47 24.74 7.60 3.48
C THR A 47 24.22 8.44 2.30
N ALA A 48 22.97 8.25 1.89
CA ALA A 48 22.39 8.96 0.74
C ALA A 48 21.81 10.33 1.13
N ASP A 49 21.57 11.20 0.14
CA ASP A 49 20.85 12.48 0.29
C ASP A 49 19.33 12.31 0.47
N ARG A 50 18.89 11.16 0.97
CA ARG A 50 17.48 10.83 1.16
C ARG A 50 17.07 11.17 2.60
N ILE A 51 16.24 12.19 2.76
CA ILE A 51 15.78 12.69 4.06
C ILE A 51 14.31 12.32 4.30
N TYR A 52 14.04 11.73 5.46
CA TYR A 52 12.69 11.47 5.97
C TYR A 52 12.32 12.63 6.88
N ARG A 53 11.23 13.33 6.56
CA ARG A 53 10.67 14.41 7.37
C ARG A 53 9.35 14.00 7.96
N PHE A 54 9.34 13.73 9.26
CA PHE A 54 8.14 13.37 10.02
C PHE A 54 7.35 14.62 10.41
N GLN A 55 6.03 14.53 10.28
CA GLN A 55 5.09 15.54 10.75
C GLN A 55 4.37 14.97 11.97
N LEU A 56 4.72 15.50 13.14
CA LEU A 56 4.14 15.05 14.40
C LEU A 56 2.67 15.45 14.46
N ASN A 57 1.81 14.45 14.67
CA ASN A 57 0.39 14.62 14.91
C ASN A 57 0.11 14.33 16.39
N GLN A 58 -0.76 15.11 17.04
CA GLN A 58 -1.08 14.88 18.45
C GLN A 58 -1.81 13.54 18.61
N GLY A 59 -1.21 12.61 19.37
CA GLY A 59 -1.82 11.32 19.70
C GLY A 59 -1.91 10.31 18.56
N GLN A 60 -1.38 10.60 17.36
CA GLN A 60 -1.38 9.71 16.21
C GLN A 60 0.04 9.46 15.69
N ARG A 61 0.27 8.30 15.07
CA ARG A 61 1.55 7.99 14.43
C ARG A 61 1.86 9.05 13.38
N ALA A 62 3.08 9.57 13.36
CA ALA A 62 3.46 10.67 12.49
C ALA A 62 3.52 10.21 11.03
N GLN A 63 2.86 10.94 10.12
CA GLN A 63 3.11 10.80 8.68
C GLN A 63 4.50 11.35 8.33
N PHE A 64 5.06 10.98 7.18
CA PHE A 64 6.33 11.52 6.75
C PHE A 64 6.41 11.78 5.24
N LYS A 65 7.36 12.63 4.87
CA LYS A 65 7.75 12.85 3.47
C LYS A 65 9.16 12.33 3.24
N ILE A 66 9.40 11.81 2.05
CA ILE A 66 10.76 11.50 1.58
C ILE A 66 11.19 12.59 0.61
N GLU A 67 12.27 13.26 0.95
CA GLU A 67 12.96 14.22 0.08
C GLU A 67 14.20 13.56 -0.50
N ALA A 68 14.25 13.49 -1.83
CA ALA A 68 15.41 13.11 -2.60
C ALA A 68 15.32 13.78 -3.97
N TRP A 69 16.45 14.03 -4.62
CA TRP A 69 16.50 14.68 -5.94
C TRP A 69 15.69 13.92 -7.02
N GLN A 70 15.47 12.61 -6.85
CA GLN A 70 14.72 11.76 -7.77
C GLN A 70 13.19 11.80 -7.57
N TYR A 71 12.69 12.28 -6.43
CA TYR A 71 11.29 12.18 -6.05
C TYR A 71 10.75 13.52 -5.58
N THR A 72 9.76 14.06 -6.30
CA THR A 72 8.97 15.20 -5.83
C THR A 72 7.75 14.71 -5.05
N ASN A 73 7.62 15.12 -3.78
CA ASN A 73 6.41 14.97 -2.96
C ASN A 73 5.96 13.53 -2.62
N GLN A 74 6.89 12.61 -2.31
CA GLN A 74 6.48 11.30 -1.79
C GLN A 74 6.05 11.43 -0.32
N VAL A 75 4.76 11.20 -0.04
CA VAL A 75 4.17 11.26 1.30
C VAL A 75 3.75 9.86 1.73
N PHE A 76 3.96 9.53 2.99
CA PHE A 76 3.59 8.28 3.60
C PHE A 76 2.74 8.53 4.85
N GLU A 77 1.55 7.96 4.86
CA GLU A 77 0.59 8.03 5.96
C GLU A 77 0.60 6.73 6.76
N PRO A 78 0.45 6.79 8.09
CA PRO A 78 0.35 5.58 8.90
C PRO A 78 -0.90 4.78 8.53
N VAL A 79 -0.76 3.46 8.50
CA VAL A 79 -1.89 2.54 8.32
C VAL A 79 -1.65 1.29 9.16
N GLU A 80 -2.73 0.61 9.53
CA GLU A 80 -2.62 -0.66 10.25
C GLU A 80 -2.56 -1.83 9.28
N ALA A 81 -1.77 -2.84 9.66
CA ALA A 81 -1.77 -4.11 8.96
C ALA A 81 -3.15 -4.75 9.09
N TRP A 82 -3.60 -5.41 8.05
CA TRP A 82 -4.95 -5.97 8.00
C TRP A 82 -4.93 -7.43 7.60
N SER A 83 -5.65 -8.24 8.38
CA SER A 83 -5.90 -9.65 8.12
C SER A 83 -7.41 -9.84 8.02
N PRO A 84 -7.98 -9.83 6.80
CA PRO A 84 -9.42 -9.99 6.60
C PRO A 84 -9.93 -11.34 7.09
N SER A 85 -11.17 -11.35 7.55
CA SER A 85 -12.00 -12.56 7.68
C SER A 85 -12.39 -13.13 6.32
N SER A 86 -12.83 -14.39 6.27
CA SER A 86 -13.28 -15.03 5.02
C SER A 86 -14.39 -14.23 4.32
N ASP A 87 -15.41 -13.80 5.07
CA ASP A 87 -16.53 -13.01 4.55
C ASP A 87 -16.06 -11.67 3.96
N GLU A 88 -15.07 -11.02 4.58
CA GLU A 88 -14.45 -9.81 4.02
C GLU A 88 -13.72 -10.12 2.71
N VAL A 89 -12.98 -11.23 2.63
CA VAL A 89 -12.28 -11.63 1.41
C VAL A 89 -13.26 -11.91 0.26
N GLU A 90 -14.36 -12.61 0.54
CA GLU A 90 -15.42 -12.91 -0.45
C GLU A 90 -16.08 -11.62 -1.00
N SER A 91 -16.15 -10.56 -0.21
CA SER A 91 -16.74 -9.27 -0.65
C SER A 91 -16.00 -8.63 -1.85
N PHE A 92 -14.73 -8.99 -2.06
CA PHE A 92 -13.93 -8.49 -3.19
C PHE A 92 -14.15 -9.28 -4.48
N GLU A 93 -14.80 -10.45 -4.45
CA GLU A 93 -15.04 -11.25 -5.64
C GLU A 93 -15.86 -10.48 -6.69
N GLY A 94 -15.57 -10.76 -7.95
CA GLY A 94 -16.31 -10.21 -9.08
C GLY A 94 -15.46 -9.97 -10.32
N THR A 95 -16.14 -9.47 -11.35
CA THR A 95 -15.51 -9.09 -12.62
C THR A 95 -15.20 -7.60 -12.60
N TYR A 96 -13.97 -7.21 -12.89
CA TYR A 96 -13.49 -5.83 -12.88
C TYR A 96 -12.99 -5.45 -14.26
N THR A 97 -13.63 -4.48 -14.92
CA THR A 97 -13.33 -4.11 -16.31
C THR A 97 -12.88 -2.66 -16.41
N SER A 98 -11.83 -2.44 -17.20
CA SER A 98 -11.38 -1.11 -17.62
C SER A 98 -11.55 -0.98 -19.13
N HIS A 99 -12.40 -0.05 -19.55
CA HIS A 99 -12.56 0.25 -20.98
C HIS A 99 -11.30 0.94 -21.53
N ASP A 100 -10.67 1.82 -20.75
CA ASP A 100 -9.46 2.53 -21.16
C ASP A 100 -8.26 1.60 -21.37
N ALA A 101 -8.17 0.53 -20.56
CA ALA A 101 -7.12 -0.48 -20.69
C ALA A 101 -7.54 -1.71 -21.52
N GLU A 102 -8.77 -1.72 -22.05
CA GLU A 102 -9.38 -2.86 -22.75
C GLU A 102 -9.13 -4.20 -22.04
N THR A 103 -9.22 -4.20 -20.71
CA THR A 103 -8.82 -5.32 -19.87
C THR A 103 -9.91 -5.64 -18.86
N THR A 104 -10.18 -6.93 -18.70
CA THR A 104 -11.06 -7.47 -17.66
C THR A 104 -10.27 -8.41 -16.77
N PHE A 105 -10.41 -8.20 -15.46
CA PHE A 105 -9.95 -9.12 -14.44
C PHE A 105 -11.14 -9.85 -13.81
N LEU A 106 -10.90 -11.09 -13.42
CA LEU A 106 -11.80 -11.87 -12.58
C LEU A 106 -11.12 -12.07 -11.23
N VAL A 107 -11.78 -11.63 -10.16
CA VAL A 107 -11.34 -11.79 -8.78
C VAL A 107 -12.18 -12.87 -8.13
N GLU A 108 -11.52 -13.91 -7.62
CA GLU A 108 -12.15 -15.11 -7.04
C GLU A 108 -11.37 -15.60 -5.83
N VAL A 109 -12.06 -16.16 -4.85
CA VAL A 109 -11.46 -16.85 -3.72
C VAL A 109 -11.21 -18.31 -4.11
N ILE A 110 -9.95 -18.71 -4.08
CA ILE A 110 -9.52 -20.08 -4.33
C ILE A 110 -8.74 -20.54 -3.10
N ASP A 111 -9.19 -21.62 -2.47
CA ASP A 111 -8.60 -22.16 -1.24
C ASP A 111 -8.47 -21.12 -0.11
N GLY A 112 -9.45 -20.22 0.01
CA GLY A 112 -9.47 -19.14 1.01
C GLY A 112 -8.54 -17.97 0.69
N VAL A 113 -7.92 -17.94 -0.49
CA VAL A 113 -7.04 -16.85 -0.92
C VAL A 113 -7.68 -16.11 -2.09
N LEU A 114 -7.70 -14.78 -2.00
CA LEU A 114 -8.15 -13.94 -3.10
C LEU A 114 -7.15 -14.06 -4.27
N THR A 115 -7.67 -14.34 -5.46
CA THR A 115 -6.90 -14.47 -6.69
C THR A 115 -7.38 -13.45 -7.70
N LEU A 116 -6.46 -12.95 -8.53
CA LEU A 116 -6.73 -12.05 -9.64
C LEU A 116 -6.32 -12.76 -10.93
N SER A 117 -7.29 -12.99 -11.82
CA SER A 117 -7.05 -13.63 -13.11
C SER A 117 -7.33 -12.70 -14.29
N GLN A 118 -6.45 -12.74 -15.29
CA GLN A 118 -6.58 -12.07 -16.58
C GLN A 118 -6.58 -13.12 -17.68
N ARG A 119 -7.61 -13.12 -18.52
CA ARG A 119 -7.72 -14.09 -19.63
C ARG A 119 -6.95 -13.59 -20.87
N PRO A 120 -6.27 -14.50 -21.60
CA PRO A 120 -5.97 -15.88 -21.22
C PRO A 120 -4.73 -16.00 -20.31
N GLY A 121 -4.86 -16.74 -19.21
CA GLY A 121 -3.73 -17.48 -18.61
C GLY A 121 -2.86 -16.81 -17.54
N ARG A 122 -3.21 -15.63 -17.00
CA ARG A 122 -2.47 -15.05 -15.86
C ARG A 122 -3.33 -15.03 -14.61
N THR A 123 -3.05 -15.92 -13.67
CA THR A 123 -3.64 -15.90 -12.32
C THR A 123 -2.58 -15.56 -11.29
N ARG A 124 -2.95 -14.73 -10.32
CA ARG A 124 -2.07 -14.24 -9.27
C ARG A 124 -2.77 -14.36 -7.93
N MET A 125 -2.07 -14.89 -6.92
CA MET A 125 -2.55 -14.82 -5.54
C MET A 125 -2.33 -13.41 -4.99
N LEU A 126 -3.27 -12.94 -4.20
CA LEU A 126 -3.26 -11.63 -3.57
C LEU A 126 -3.02 -11.77 -2.06
N THR A 127 -1.99 -11.11 -1.54
CA THR A 127 -1.67 -11.11 -0.11
C THR A 127 -2.16 -9.81 0.52
N PRO A 128 -3.04 -9.84 1.54
CA PRO A 128 -3.49 -8.64 2.26
C PRO A 128 -2.31 -7.85 2.85
N ILE A 129 -2.43 -6.52 2.87
CA ILE A 129 -1.42 -5.64 3.46
C ILE A 129 -2.06 -4.72 4.50
N TYR A 130 -3.00 -3.90 4.04
CA TYR A 130 -3.76 -2.93 4.83
C TYR A 130 -5.20 -2.90 4.28
N PRO A 131 -6.18 -2.27 4.96
CA PRO A 131 -7.58 -2.37 4.57
C PRO A 131 -7.81 -2.09 3.08
N ASN A 132 -8.45 -3.06 2.42
CA ASN A 132 -8.77 -3.06 0.98
C ASN A 132 -7.56 -3.02 0.03
N ALA A 133 -6.34 -3.31 0.49
CA ALA A 133 -5.16 -3.35 -0.34
C ALA A 133 -4.38 -4.67 -0.21
N PHE A 134 -4.00 -5.18 -1.37
CA PHE A 134 -3.31 -6.44 -1.53
C PHE A 134 -2.04 -6.25 -2.35
N SER A 135 -1.08 -7.14 -2.16
CA SER A 135 0.12 -7.23 -2.98
C SER A 135 0.11 -8.50 -3.82
N SER A 136 0.71 -8.40 -5.02
CA SER A 136 1.08 -9.58 -5.80
C SER A 136 2.30 -9.29 -6.66
N GLY A 137 3.39 -10.03 -6.45
CA GLY A 137 4.63 -9.83 -7.21
C GLY A 137 5.17 -8.40 -7.16
N GLY A 138 5.01 -7.69 -6.04
CA GLY A 138 5.43 -6.30 -5.86
C GLY A 138 4.46 -5.24 -6.42
N GLN A 139 3.37 -5.64 -7.07
CA GLN A 139 2.29 -4.72 -7.48
C GLN A 139 1.29 -4.54 -6.35
N ILE A 140 0.73 -3.34 -6.25
CA ILE A 140 -0.32 -3.01 -5.29
C ILE A 140 -1.67 -3.01 -6.01
N ILE A 141 -2.61 -3.79 -5.49
CA ILE A 141 -3.99 -3.90 -5.93
C ILE A 141 -4.86 -3.31 -4.84
N ARG A 142 -5.60 -2.25 -5.14
CA ARG A 142 -6.48 -1.57 -4.18
C ARG A 142 -7.93 -1.71 -4.60
N PHE A 143 -8.76 -2.17 -3.70
CA PHE A 143 -10.20 -2.14 -3.87
C PHE A 143 -10.75 -0.87 -3.24
N LYS A 144 -11.70 -0.22 -3.92
CA LYS A 144 -12.38 0.96 -3.42
C LYS A 144 -13.87 0.67 -3.38
N GLY A 145 -14.48 1.03 -2.26
CA GLY A 145 -15.91 0.91 -2.07
C GLY A 145 -16.65 2.22 -2.32
N ALA A 146 -17.94 2.10 -2.57
CA ALA A 146 -18.89 3.19 -2.49
C ALA A 146 -19.07 3.64 -1.03
N LEU A 147 -19.79 4.76 -0.82
CA LEU A 147 -20.15 5.26 0.51
C LEU A 147 -20.93 4.24 1.36
N SER A 148 -21.58 3.27 0.72
CA SER A 148 -22.31 2.16 1.36
C SER A 148 -21.41 1.04 1.90
N GLY A 149 -20.10 1.07 1.62
CA GLY A 149 -19.16 0.00 1.95
C GLY A 149 -19.05 -1.11 0.90
N GLU A 150 -19.89 -1.11 -0.13
CA GLU A 150 -19.81 -2.07 -1.23
C GLU A 150 -18.59 -1.79 -2.12
N ILE A 151 -17.76 -2.80 -2.40
CA ILE A 151 -16.64 -2.69 -3.34
C ILE A 151 -17.15 -2.47 -4.76
N THR A 152 -16.74 -1.37 -5.39
CA THR A 152 -17.18 -0.98 -6.74
C THR A 152 -16.03 -0.80 -7.72
N GLU A 153 -14.79 -0.66 -7.25
CA GLU A 153 -13.62 -0.42 -8.10
C GLU A 153 -12.42 -1.24 -7.64
N LEU A 154 -11.61 -1.66 -8.60
CA LEU A 154 -10.25 -2.14 -8.42
C LEU A 154 -9.30 -1.14 -9.09
N SER A 155 -8.21 -0.80 -8.40
CA SER A 155 -7.15 0.08 -8.88
C SER A 155 -5.81 -0.64 -8.85
N LEU A 156 -5.06 -0.54 -9.94
CA LEU A 156 -3.70 -1.07 -10.06
C LEU A 156 -2.68 0.06 -10.14
N SER A 157 -1.59 -0.09 -9.38
CA SER A 157 -0.37 0.68 -9.57
C SER A 157 0.67 -0.15 -10.33
N LEU A 158 1.01 0.28 -11.55
CA LEU A 158 1.92 -0.39 -12.48
C LEU A 158 3.00 0.59 -12.96
N GLY A 159 4.20 0.50 -12.40
CA GLY A 159 5.32 1.37 -12.80
C GLY A 159 5.00 2.85 -12.57
N ARG A 160 4.85 3.62 -13.66
CA ARG A 160 4.50 5.06 -13.61
C ARG A 160 2.99 5.33 -13.70
N VAL A 161 2.16 4.29 -13.82
CA VAL A 161 0.70 4.41 -13.76
C VAL A 161 0.27 4.15 -12.32
N TYR A 162 -0.22 5.16 -11.63
CA TYR A 162 -0.50 5.08 -10.19
C TYR A 162 -1.96 4.78 -9.83
N ASP A 163 -2.87 4.78 -10.82
CA ASP A 163 -4.30 4.55 -10.57
C ASP A 163 -5.02 4.06 -11.84
N MET A 164 -4.62 2.89 -12.36
CA MET A 164 -5.38 2.24 -13.45
C MET A 164 -6.67 1.65 -12.88
N LYS A 165 -7.83 2.19 -13.28
CA LYS A 165 -9.12 1.87 -12.67
C LYS A 165 -9.89 0.81 -13.46
N PHE A 166 -10.55 -0.07 -12.72
CA PHE A 166 -11.42 -1.12 -13.23
C PHE A 166 -12.72 -1.07 -12.43
N GLN A 167 -13.84 -0.91 -13.12
CA GLN A 167 -15.17 -0.91 -12.50
C GLN A 167 -15.64 -2.33 -12.27
N LYS A 168 -16.20 -2.60 -11.09
CA LYS A 168 -16.85 -3.87 -10.79
C LYS A 168 -18.13 -3.97 -11.62
N THR A 169 -18.16 -4.92 -12.53
CA THR A 169 -19.36 -5.28 -13.27
C THR A 169 -20.07 -6.38 -12.48
N ARG A 170 -21.32 -6.13 -12.06
CA ARG A 170 -22.16 -7.19 -11.49
C ARG A 170 -22.35 -8.26 -12.57
N ASN A 171 -22.12 -9.52 -12.19
CA ASN A 171 -22.67 -10.65 -12.93
C ASN A 171 -24.16 -10.75 -12.65
#